data_AF-A0A3N7JI08-F1
#
_entry.id   AF-A0A3N7JI08-F1
#
_cell.length_a   1.000
_cell.length_b   1.000
_cell.length_c   1.000
_cell.angle_alpha   90.00
_cell.angle_beta   90.00
_cell.angle_gamma   90.00
#
_symmetry.space_group_name_H-M   'P 1'
#
loop_
_entity.id
_entity.type
_entity.pdbx_description
1 polymer ?
#
loop_
_entity_poly.entity_id
_entity_poly.type
_entity_poly.pdbx_seq_one_letter_code
_entity_poly.pdbx_strand_id
1 'polypeptide(L)'
;MESNKNSTGATRRDFIKTGAAAAAGFMVVPRHVLGGAGFVAPSDKLIVAGIGVGGKGNSDLKSFHDSGKAEIAFLCDVDDRRAADSVKRFPKAKYYKDFREMLDKEHK
;
A
#
# COMPACT_ATOMS: atom_id res chain seq x y z
N MET A 1 -19.99 -14.28 63.17
CA MET A 1 -19.00 -13.69 62.25
C MET A 1 -19.39 -14.12 60.84
N GLU A 2 -20.21 -13.34 60.17
CA GLU A 2 -20.49 -13.55 58.74
C GLU A 2 -19.91 -12.37 57.97
N SER A 3 -18.93 -12.70 57.14
CA SER A 3 -18.11 -11.78 56.38
C SER A 3 -18.93 -11.16 55.24
N ASN A 4 -19.03 -9.83 55.24
CA ASN A 4 -19.69 -9.07 54.19
C ASN A 4 -18.87 -9.15 52.89
N LYS A 5 -19.40 -9.85 51.88
CA LYS A 5 -18.78 -9.96 50.55
C LYS A 5 -18.99 -8.64 49.81
N ASN A 6 -18.00 -7.74 49.86
CA ASN A 6 -17.94 -6.60 48.95
C ASN A 6 -17.86 -7.13 47.52
N SER A 7 -18.97 -7.08 46.79
CA SER A 7 -19.00 -7.34 45.36
C SER A 7 -18.17 -6.27 44.65
N THR A 8 -16.93 -6.61 44.26
CA THR A 8 -16.12 -5.82 43.34
C THR A 8 -16.71 -5.93 41.94
N GLY A 9 -17.91 -5.37 41.74
CA GLY A 9 -18.53 -5.21 40.44
C GLY A 9 -17.84 -4.08 39.69
N ALA A 10 -17.58 -4.27 38.40
CA ALA A 10 -16.98 -3.25 37.54
C ALA A 10 -17.67 -1.90 37.75
N THR A 11 -16.92 -0.91 38.21
CA THR A 11 -17.48 0.40 38.54
C THR A 11 -17.66 1.24 37.27
N ARG A 12 -18.53 2.26 37.31
CA ARG A 12 -18.65 3.24 36.20
C ARG A 12 -17.30 3.85 35.80
N ARG A 13 -16.40 4.03 36.78
CA ARG A 13 -15.04 4.53 36.56
C ARG A 13 -14.17 3.53 35.81
N ASP A 14 -14.31 2.24 36.10
CA ASP A 14 -13.61 1.18 35.38
C ASP A 14 -14.11 1.09 33.94
N PHE A 15 -15.41 1.21 33.71
CA PHE A 15 -15.98 1.27 32.36
C PHE A 15 -15.43 2.45 31.54
N ILE A 16 -15.38 3.66 32.13
CA ILE A 16 -14.81 4.83 31.44
C ILE A 16 -13.31 4.65 31.19
N LYS A 17 -12.55 4.09 32.14
CA LYS A 17 -11.11 3.83 31.95
C LYS A 17 -10.86 2.82 30.84
N THR A 18 -11.59 1.70 30.83
CA THR A 18 -11.48 0.67 29.81
C THR A 18 -11.94 1.19 28.45
N GLY A 19 -13.05 1.94 28.39
CA GLY A 19 -13.54 2.56 27.17
C GLY A 19 -12.58 3.60 26.59
N ALA A 20 -11.99 4.44 27.44
CA ALA A 20 -10.98 5.42 27.03
C ALA A 20 -9.70 4.76 26.51
N ALA A 21 -9.23 3.69 27.17
CA ALA A 21 -8.07 2.94 26.71
C ALA A 21 -8.32 2.25 25.35
N ALA A 22 -9.51 1.68 25.14
CA ALA A 22 -9.89 1.08 23.86
C ALA A 22 -10.01 2.13 22.75
N ALA A 23 -10.63 3.28 23.02
CA ALA A 23 -10.76 4.39 22.07
C ALA A 23 -9.40 4.97 21.66
N ALA A 24 -8.46 5.11 22.61
CA ALA A 24 -7.10 5.53 22.33
C ALA A 24 -6.37 4.55 21.39
N GLY A 25 -6.66 3.24 21.46
CA GLY A 25 -6.12 2.24 20.54
C GLY A 25 -6.47 2.51 19.07
N PHE A 26 -7.67 3.04 18.79
CA PHE A 26 -8.08 3.40 17.42
C PHE A 26 -7.46 4.71 16.92
N MET A 27 -6.84 5.52 17.78
CA MET A 27 -6.14 6.73 17.36
C MET A 27 -4.70 6.46 16.90
N VAL A 28 -4.13 5.31 17.26
CA VAL A 28 -2.74 4.95 16.95
C VAL A 28 -2.62 4.08 15.68
N VAL A 29 -3.74 3.59 15.14
CA VAL A 29 -3.67 2.74 13.94
C VAL A 29 -3.29 3.55 12.69
N PRO A 30 -2.39 3.03 11.85
CA PRO A 30 -1.95 3.74 10.64
C PRO A 30 -3.10 4.04 9.67
N ARG A 31 -3.02 5.18 9.00
CA ARG A 31 -4.03 5.65 8.04
C ARG A 31 -4.25 4.72 6.84
N HIS A 32 -3.29 3.85 6.52
CA HIS A 32 -3.46 2.83 5.48
C HIS A 32 -4.33 1.63 5.91
N VAL A 33 -4.71 1.54 7.20
CA VAL A 33 -5.58 0.50 7.76
C VAL A 33 -7.05 0.95 7.82
N LEU A 34 -7.28 2.19 8.27
CA LEU A 34 -8.64 2.76 8.38
C LEU A 34 -9.10 3.51 7.11
N GLY A 35 -8.18 3.78 6.19
CA GLY A 35 -8.44 4.63 5.03
C GLY A 35 -8.71 6.09 5.43
N GLY A 36 -9.48 6.79 4.61
CA GLY A 36 -9.87 8.19 4.81
C GLY A 36 -9.94 8.97 3.51
N ALA A 37 -10.45 10.22 3.56
CA ALA A 37 -10.55 11.07 2.38
C ALA A 37 -9.20 11.20 1.67
N GLY A 38 -9.19 10.92 0.37
CA GLY A 38 -8.00 10.97 -0.50
C GLY A 38 -7.05 9.78 -0.43
N PHE A 39 -7.34 8.75 0.38
CA PHE A 39 -6.55 7.52 0.39
C PHE A 39 -7.14 6.50 -0.61
N VAL A 40 -6.33 6.09 -1.59
CA VAL A 40 -6.66 4.98 -2.49
C VAL A 40 -6.10 3.71 -1.88
N ALA A 41 -6.97 2.75 -1.58
CA ALA A 41 -6.54 1.46 -1.04
C ALA A 41 -5.62 0.75 -2.05
N PRO A 42 -4.62 -0.03 -1.61
CA PRO A 42 -3.77 -0.77 -2.53
C PRO A 42 -4.53 -1.69 -3.48
N SER A 43 -5.67 -2.24 -3.05
CA SER A 43 -6.57 -3.06 -3.87
C SER A 43 -7.24 -2.30 -5.01
N ASP A 44 -7.37 -0.98 -4.87
CA ASP A 44 -8.08 -0.12 -5.83
C ASP A 44 -7.11 0.55 -6.81
N LYS A 45 -5.80 0.32 -6.65
CA LYS A 45 -4.77 0.82 -7.56
C LYS A 45 -4.68 -0.07 -8.80
N LEU A 46 -4.52 0.56 -9.96
CA LEU A 46 -4.20 -0.13 -11.19
C LEU A 46 -2.77 -0.67 -11.13
N ILE A 47 -2.60 -1.96 -11.39
CA ILE A 47 -1.29 -2.57 -11.58
C ILE A 47 -0.86 -2.34 -13.03
N VAL A 48 0.23 -1.63 -13.25
CA VAL A 48 0.68 -1.22 -14.58
C VAL A 48 1.99 -1.92 -14.94
N ALA A 49 2.02 -2.46 -16.16
CA ALA A 49 3.22 -2.92 -16.84
C ALA A 49 3.60 -1.94 -17.96
N GLY A 50 4.85 -1.50 -18.02
CA GLY A 50 5.36 -0.67 -19.10
C GLY A 50 6.27 -1.46 -20.05
N ILE A 51 5.99 -1.46 -21.35
CA ILE A 51 6.87 -2.00 -22.40
C ILE A 51 7.43 -0.82 -23.20
N GLY A 52 8.75 -0.70 -23.28
CA GLY A 52 9.41 0.49 -23.80
C GLY A 52 9.40 1.59 -22.73
N VAL A 53 10.28 1.46 -21.73
CA VAL A 53 10.29 2.34 -20.55
C VAL A 53 11.35 3.43 -20.64
N GLY A 54 12.11 3.50 -21.73
CA GLY A 54 12.98 4.64 -22.04
C GLY A 54 12.24 5.89 -22.56
N GLY A 55 12.93 7.04 -22.51
CA GLY A 55 12.48 8.27 -23.17
C GLY A 55 11.07 8.72 -22.76
N LYS A 56 10.12 8.68 -23.70
CA LYS A 56 8.72 9.08 -23.46
C LYS A 56 8.02 8.13 -22.47
N GLY A 57 8.27 6.82 -22.55
CA GLY A 57 7.70 5.83 -21.64
C GLY A 57 8.02 6.10 -20.17
N ASN A 58 9.24 6.57 -19.86
CA ASN A 58 9.62 7.00 -18.51
C ASN A 58 8.73 8.13 -17.99
N SER A 59 8.41 9.12 -18.83
CA SER A 59 7.53 10.23 -18.45
C SER A 59 6.09 9.76 -18.22
N ASP A 60 5.59 8.83 -19.03
CA ASP A 60 4.23 8.32 -18.91
C ASP A 60 4.09 7.47 -17.64
N LEU A 61 5.05 6.58 -17.36
CA LEU A 61 5.11 5.81 -16.12
C LEU A 61 5.15 6.73 -14.89
N LYS A 62 5.93 7.80 -14.94
CA LYS A 62 5.98 8.80 -13.87
C LYS A 62 4.61 9.46 -13.67
N SER A 63 3.94 9.87 -14.74
CA SER A 63 2.60 10.47 -14.65
C SER A 63 1.56 9.52 -14.05
N PHE A 64 1.60 8.23 -14.42
CA PHE A 64 0.72 7.22 -13.82
C PHE A 64 1.00 7.04 -12.32
N HIS A 65 2.26 6.90 -11.95
CA HIS A 65 2.65 6.78 -10.54
C HIS A 65 2.25 8.00 -9.72
N ASP A 66 2.53 9.20 -10.22
CA ASP A 66 2.25 10.47 -9.52
C ASP A 66 0.74 10.75 -9.38
N SER A 67 -0.10 10.12 -10.21
CA SER A 67 -1.56 10.19 -10.04
C SER A 67 -2.03 9.57 -8.72
N GLY A 68 -1.21 8.74 -8.07
CA GLY A 68 -1.54 8.00 -6.86
C GLY A 68 -2.50 6.82 -7.08
N LYS A 69 -2.96 6.61 -8.32
CA LYS A 69 -3.96 5.60 -8.69
C LYS A 69 -3.37 4.35 -9.34
N ALA A 70 -2.08 4.36 -9.65
CA ALA A 70 -1.40 3.24 -10.29
C ALA A 70 -0.15 2.85 -9.50
N GLU A 71 0.12 1.55 -9.46
CA GLU A 71 1.37 0.95 -9.01
C GLU A 71 2.09 0.39 -10.23
N ILE A 72 3.32 0.86 -10.47
CA ILE A 72 4.16 0.33 -11.56
C ILE A 72 4.81 -0.95 -11.07
N ALA A 73 4.31 -2.10 -11.52
CA ALA A 73 4.75 -3.41 -11.05
C ALA A 73 5.74 -4.10 -11.98
N PHE A 74 5.68 -3.80 -13.27
CA PHE A 74 6.50 -4.46 -14.28
C PHE A 74 7.06 -3.45 -15.29
N LEU A 75 8.34 -3.60 -15.62
CA LEU A 75 9.04 -2.81 -16.61
C LEU A 75 9.66 -3.74 -17.64
N CYS A 76 9.59 -3.37 -18.91
CA CYS A 76 10.20 -4.13 -19.99
C CYS A 76 10.89 -3.20 -20.98
N ASP A 77 12.16 -3.46 -21.29
CA ASP A 77 12.89 -2.78 -22.36
C ASP A 77 14.03 -3.65 -22.88
N VAL A 78 14.39 -3.48 -24.16
CA VAL A 78 15.52 -4.16 -24.77
C VAL A 78 16.84 -3.40 -24.55
N ASP A 79 16.78 -2.08 -24.35
CA ASP A 79 17.95 -1.22 -24.10
C ASP A 79 18.01 -0.79 -22.63
N ASP A 80 18.85 -1.49 -21.87
CA ASP A 80 19.07 -1.27 -20.44
C ASP A 80 19.55 0.17 -20.14
N ARG A 81 20.26 0.81 -21.07
CA ARG A 81 20.75 2.19 -20.88
C ARG A 81 19.60 3.18 -20.91
N ARG A 82 18.59 2.93 -21.75
CA ARG A 82 17.40 3.79 -21.85
C ARG A 82 16.44 3.56 -20.69
N ALA A 83 16.35 2.32 -20.20
CA ALA A 83 15.47 1.93 -19.10
C ALA A 83 16.00 2.29 -17.70
N ALA A 84 17.32 2.57 -17.57
CA ALA A 84 18.00 2.79 -16.30
C ALA A 84 17.26 3.76 -15.34
N ASP A 85 16.75 4.88 -15.87
CA ASP A 85 16.04 5.86 -15.05
C ASP A 85 14.71 5.33 -14.52
N SER A 86 13.96 4.58 -15.32
CA SER A 86 12.69 3.99 -14.90
C SER A 86 12.89 2.85 -13.91
N VAL A 87 13.90 2.00 -14.13
CA VAL A 87 14.27 0.93 -13.19
C VAL A 87 14.71 1.53 -11.85
N LYS A 88 15.52 2.58 -11.86
CA LYS A 88 15.92 3.30 -10.64
C LYS A 88 14.74 3.95 -9.93
N ARG A 89 13.78 4.50 -10.69
CA ARG A 89 12.59 5.16 -10.14
C ARG A 89 11.62 4.17 -9.50
N PHE A 90 11.48 2.98 -10.09
CA PHE A 90 10.56 1.95 -9.63
C PHE A 90 11.33 0.68 -9.23
N PRO A 91 12.09 0.70 -8.12
CA PRO A 91 12.95 -0.42 -7.73
C PRO A 91 12.16 -1.67 -7.31
N LYS A 92 10.86 -1.54 -7.03
CA LYS A 92 9.97 -2.65 -6.72
C LYS A 92 9.41 -3.34 -7.97
N ALA A 93 9.47 -2.68 -9.12
CA ALA A 93 8.95 -3.24 -10.35
C ALA A 93 9.89 -4.34 -10.86
N LYS A 94 9.35 -5.50 -11.25
CA LYS A 94 10.19 -6.51 -11.90
C LYS A 94 10.57 -6.03 -13.29
N TYR A 95 11.85 -6.18 -13.64
CA TYR A 95 12.37 -5.77 -14.94
C TYR A 95 12.56 -6.98 -15.85
N TYR A 96 12.10 -6.85 -17.09
CA TYR A 96 12.19 -7.85 -18.14
C TYR A 96 12.87 -7.26 -19.38
N LYS A 97 13.56 -8.11 -20.14
CA LYS A 97 14.19 -7.71 -21.40
C LYS A 97 13.36 -8.08 -22.63
N ASP A 98 12.59 -9.16 -22.52
CA ASP A 98 11.63 -9.59 -23.53
C ASP A 98 10.21 -9.45 -22.98
N PHE A 99 9.35 -8.77 -23.72
CA PHE A 99 7.96 -8.55 -23.34
C PHE A 99 7.14 -9.85 -23.39
N ARG A 100 7.52 -10.80 -24.25
CA ARG A 100 6.85 -12.10 -24.36
C ARG A 100 7.00 -12.87 -23.06
N GLU A 101 8.22 -12.96 -22.54
CA GLU A 101 8.46 -13.58 -21.25
C GLU A 101 7.72 -12.88 -20.11
N MET A 102 7.67 -11.54 -20.13
CA MET A 102 6.92 -10.78 -19.13
C MET A 102 5.44 -11.14 -19.18
N LEU A 103 4.82 -11.10 -20.36
CA LEU A 103 3.41 -11.42 -20.53
C LEU A 103 3.15 -12.88 -20.16
N ASP A 104 3.98 -13.82 -20.61
CA ASP A 104 3.85 -15.24 -20.27
C ASP A 104 3.91 -15.49 -18.75
N LYS A 105 4.73 -14.74 -18.01
CA LYS A 105 4.86 -14.86 -16.55
C LYS A 105 3.74 -14.15 -15.79
N GLU A 106 3.27 -12.99 -16.27
CA GLU A 106 2.43 -12.05 -15.50
C GLU A 106 1.00 -11.88 -16.05
N HIS A 107 0.56 -12.59 -17.09
CA HIS A 107 -0.80 -12.50 -17.67
C HIS A 107 -1.93 -13.09 -16.80
N LYS A 108 -1.66 -13.45 -15.55
CA LYS A 108 -2.59 -14.19 -14.68
C LYS A 108 -3.48 -13.28 -13.85
#